data_AF-A0A815E988-F1
#
_entry.id   AF-A0A815E988-F1
#
_cell.length_a   1.000
_cell.length_b   1.000
_cell.length_c   1.000
_cell.angle_alpha   90.00
_cell.angle_beta   90.00
_cell.angle_gamma   90.00
#
_symmetry.space_group_name_H-M   'P 1'
#
loop_
_entity.id
_entity.type
_entity.pdbx_description
1 polymer ?
#
loop_
_entity_poly.entity_id
_entity_poly.type
_entity_poly.pdbx_seq_one_letter_code
_entity_poly.pdbx_strand_id
1 'polypeptide(L)'
;MARQAVKGTDRLRAQWYWKSSYDPWSRSGKEEWTKYSDIESEIIEEAFNGKDEEEVLLPPGTIFQIIKVKSDPETGKTYIDLKLQSTYHT
;
A
#
# COMPACT_ATOMS: atom_id res chain seq x y z
N MET A 1 43.66 -25.93 -12.79
CA MET A 1 42.32 -26.53 -12.89
C MET A 1 41.34 -25.64 -12.16
N ALA A 2 40.21 -25.35 -12.78
CA ALA A 2 39.29 -24.26 -12.43
C ALA A 2 38.07 -24.74 -11.62
N ARG A 3 37.32 -23.74 -11.13
CA ARG A 3 35.89 -23.72 -10.68
C ARG A 3 35.67 -23.95 -9.18
N GLN A 4 34.88 -23.15 -8.45
CA GLN A 4 34.06 -21.98 -8.77
C GLN A 4 33.66 -21.34 -7.43
N ALA A 5 33.83 -20.02 -7.28
CA ALA A 5 33.14 -19.29 -6.21
C ALA A 5 31.65 -19.26 -6.59
N VAL A 6 30.82 -20.00 -5.85
CA VAL A 6 29.36 -19.90 -5.98
C VAL A 6 28.96 -18.58 -5.33
N LYS A 7 28.91 -17.54 -6.16
CA LYS A 7 28.13 -16.32 -5.89
C LYS A 7 26.68 -16.75 -5.71
N GLY A 8 26.24 -16.77 -4.47
CA GLY A 8 24.84 -16.92 -4.11
C GLY A 8 24.53 -15.97 -2.98
N THR A 9 24.67 -14.66 -3.20
CA THR A 9 23.89 -13.70 -2.40
C THR A 9 22.45 -13.84 -2.85
N ASP A 10 21.81 -14.93 -2.46
CA ASP A 10 20.36 -15.04 -2.54
C ASP A 10 19.84 -14.02 -1.55
N ARG A 11 19.57 -12.81 -2.06
CA ARG A 11 18.95 -11.75 -1.28
C ARG A 11 17.69 -12.36 -0.71
N LEU A 12 17.55 -12.34 0.61
CA LEU A 12 16.30 -12.66 1.29
C LEU A 12 15.20 -11.75 0.71
N ARG A 13 14.53 -12.20 -0.36
CA ARG A 13 13.43 -11.47 -0.98
C ARG A 13 12.23 -11.59 -0.08
N ALA A 14 11.57 -10.47 0.21
CA ALA A 14 10.32 -10.48 0.95
C ALA A 14 9.27 -11.27 0.14
N GLN A 15 8.56 -12.18 0.80
CA GLN A 15 7.52 -12.99 0.19
C GLN A 15 6.16 -12.44 0.64
N TRP A 16 5.37 -11.93 -0.30
CA TRP A 16 4.06 -11.35 0.00
C TRP A 16 2.95 -12.39 -0.18
N TYR A 17 1.93 -12.31 0.68
CA TYR A 17 0.75 -13.16 0.68
C TYR A 17 -0.51 -12.33 0.87
N TRP A 18 -1.64 -12.82 0.37
CA TRP A 18 -2.96 -12.27 0.65
C TRP A 18 -3.91 -13.32 1.18
N LYS A 19 -4.91 -12.85 1.91
CA LYS A 19 -5.93 -13.67 2.54
C LYS A 19 -7.27 -13.41 1.89
N SER A 20 -7.91 -14.45 1.40
CA SER A 20 -9.36 -14.42 1.16
C SER A 20 -10.04 -15.13 2.32
N SER A 21 -11.10 -14.52 2.85
CA SER A 21 -12.10 -15.26 3.61
C SER A 21 -13.38 -15.26 2.79
N TYR A 22 -13.95 -16.44 2.56
CA TYR A 22 -15.28 -16.54 1.95
C TYR A 22 -16.35 -15.86 2.82
N ASP A 23 -16.16 -15.91 4.15
CA ASP A 23 -16.98 -15.19 5.12
C ASP A 23 -16.08 -14.41 6.09
N PRO A 24 -15.90 -13.10 5.89
CA PRO A 24 -15.02 -12.27 6.72
C PRO A 24 -15.53 -12.03 8.15
N TRP A 25 -16.76 -12.44 8.49
CA TRP A 25 -17.32 -12.34 9.84
C TRP A 25 -17.34 -13.68 10.60
N SER A 26 -17.02 -14.78 9.92
CA SER A 26 -16.93 -16.09 10.58
C SER A 26 -15.66 -16.18 11.45
N ARG A 27 -15.84 -16.49 12.74
CA ARG A 27 -14.72 -16.77 13.66
C ARG A 27 -14.09 -18.17 13.46
N SER A 28 -14.68 -18.98 12.59
CA SER A 28 -14.33 -20.38 12.35
C SER A 28 -14.07 -20.69 10.88
N GLY A 29 -14.00 -19.68 10.01
CA GLY A 29 -13.70 -19.86 8.60
C GLY A 29 -12.29 -20.43 8.41
N LYS A 30 -12.13 -21.35 7.46
CA LYS A 30 -10.80 -21.79 7.02
C LYS A 30 -10.15 -20.62 6.30
N GLU A 31 -9.04 -20.16 6.84
CA GLU A 31 -8.27 -19.07 6.25
C GLU A 31 -7.31 -19.66 5.20
N GLU A 32 -7.45 -19.23 3.95
CA GLU A 32 -6.56 -19.64 2.86
C GLU A 32 -5.64 -18.47 2.51
N TRP A 33 -4.35 -18.67 2.74
CA TRP A 33 -3.29 -17.72 2.36
C TRP A 33 -2.78 -18.07 0.98
N THR A 34 -2.91 -17.13 0.05
CA THR A 34 -2.42 -17.28 -1.33
C THR A 34 -1.19 -16.41 -1.52
N LYS A 35 -0.15 -17.00 -2.09
CA LYS A 35 1.11 -16.29 -2.38
C LYS A 35 0.92 -15.40 -3.60
N TYR A 36 1.44 -14.18 -3.55
CA TYR A 36 1.55 -13.35 -4.75
C TYR A 36 2.59 -13.93 -5.72
N SER A 37 2.40 -13.68 -7.01
CA SER A 37 3.43 -13.97 -8.02
C SER A 37 4.67 -13.11 -7.79
N ASP A 38 5.79 -13.46 -8.44
CA ASP A 38 7.03 -12.71 -8.30
C ASP A 38 6.89 -11.26 -8.82
N ILE A 39 6.12 -11.07 -9.90
CA ILE A 39 5.84 -9.74 -10.47
C ILE A 39 4.99 -8.90 -9.52
N GLU A 40 3.92 -9.48 -8.95
CA GLU A 40 3.08 -8.78 -7.97
C GLU A 40 3.85 -8.45 -6.70
N SER A 41 4.73 -9.35 -6.26
CA SER A 41 5.61 -9.11 -5.11
C SER A 41 6.57 -7.94 -5.37
N GLU A 42 7.12 -7.84 -6.58
CA GLU A 42 8.00 -6.73 -6.99
C GLU A 42 7.24 -5.40 -7.01
N ILE A 43 6.01 -5.38 -7.54
CA ILE A 43 5.16 -4.18 -7.51
C ILE A 43 4.85 -3.73 -6.07
N ILE A 44 4.52 -4.68 -5.18
CA ILE A 44 4.25 -4.37 -3.76
C ILE A 44 5.52 -3.86 -3.08
N GLU A 45 6.68 -4.46 -3.37
CA GLU A 45 7.96 -4.04 -2.81
C GLU A 45 8.37 -2.64 -3.32
N GLU A 46 8.14 -2.34 -4.60
CA GLU A 46 8.35 -1.01 -5.17
C GLU A 46 7.41 0.02 -4.56
N ALA A 47 6.13 -0.30 -4.39
CA ALA A 47 5.16 0.58 -3.73
C ALA A 47 5.50 0.82 -2.26
N PHE A 48 5.92 -0.22 -1.53
CA PHE A 48 6.33 -0.10 -0.12
C PHE A 48 7.62 0.72 0.04
N ASN A 49 8.59 0.55 -0.87
CA ASN A 49 9.85 1.28 -0.83
C ASN A 49 9.75 2.68 -1.44
N GLY A 50 8.78 2.92 -2.33
CA GLY A 50 8.40 4.20 -2.88
C GLY A 50 7.73 5.08 -1.82
N LYS A 51 8.54 5.57 -0.88
CA LYS A 51 8.16 6.46 0.24
C LYS A 51 7.66 7.85 -0.18
N ASP A 52 7.00 8.00 -1.31
CA ASP A 52 6.63 9.30 -1.86
C ASP A 52 5.18 9.70 -1.62
N GLU A 53 4.40 8.90 -0.88
CA GLU A 53 3.09 9.30 -0.40
C GLU A 53 3.11 9.28 1.14
N GLU A 54 3.19 10.47 1.74
CA GLU A 54 2.91 10.65 3.16
C GLU A 54 1.44 10.28 3.40
N GLU A 55 1.17 9.01 3.66
CA GLU A 55 -0.16 8.56 4.09
C GLU A 55 -0.44 9.16 5.47
N VAL A 56 -1.32 10.16 5.52
CA VAL A 56 -1.81 10.74 6.76
C VAL A 56 -3.13 10.08 7.14
N LEU A 57 -3.11 9.29 8.22
CA LEU A 57 -4.33 8.76 8.82
C LEU A 57 -5.13 9.91 9.45
N LEU A 58 -6.34 10.13 8.95
CA LEU A 58 -7.24 11.15 9.47
C LEU A 58 -8.10 10.58 10.61
N PRO A 59 -8.17 11.25 11.77
CA PRO A 59 -9.07 10.85 12.84
C PRO A 59 -10.53 10.83 12.37
N PRO A 60 -11.37 9.91 12.90
CA PRO A 60 -12.81 9.99 12.68
C PRO A 60 -13.34 11.33 13.21
N GLY A 61 -14.26 11.95 12.46
CA GLY A 61 -14.81 13.27 12.80
C GLY A 61 -13.95 14.45 12.34
N THR A 62 -12.94 14.25 11.49
CA THR A 62 -12.16 15.36 10.93
C THR A 62 -12.98 16.13 9.88
N ILE A 63 -13.09 17.45 10.04
CA ILE A 63 -13.77 18.35 9.10
C ILE A 63 -12.75 19.14 8.29
N PHE A 64 -12.93 19.14 6.98
CA PHE A 64 -12.14 19.96 6.05
C PHE A 64 -13.03 20.91 5.27
N GLN A 65 -12.43 22.04 4.89
CA GLN A 65 -12.98 22.93 3.88
C GLN A 65 -12.21 22.71 2.57
N ILE A 66 -12.93 22.46 1.49
CA ILE A 66 -12.34 22.45 0.14
C ILE A 66 -11.98 23.89 -0.21
N ILE A 67 -10.69 24.15 -0.43
CA ILE A 67 -10.19 25.47 -0.83
C ILE A 67 -10.23 25.58 -2.34
N LYS A 68 -9.73 24.56 -3.04
CA LYS A 68 -9.54 24.59 -4.49
C LYS A 68 -9.52 23.19 -5.07
N VAL A 69 -10.05 23.05 -6.27
CA VAL A 69 -9.92 21.84 -7.07
C VAL A 69 -9.23 22.22 -8.37
N LYS A 70 -8.19 21.46 -8.75
CA LYS A 70 -7.45 21.63 -10.00
C LYS A 70 -7.44 20.29 -10.71
N SER A 71 -7.79 20.27 -11.99
CA SER A 71 -7.58 19.11 -12.85
C SER A 71 -6.37 19.39 -13.72
N ASP A 72 -5.47 18.43 -13.79
CA ASP A 72 -4.37 18.41 -14.74
C ASP A 72 -4.75 17.52 -15.94
N PRO A 73 -4.98 18.11 -17.12
CA PRO A 73 -5.41 17.36 -18.30
C PRO A 73 -4.28 16.51 -18.91
N GLU A 74 -3.01 16.79 -18.63
CA GLU A 74 -1.88 16.02 -19.17
C GLU A 74 -1.70 14.71 -18.41
N THR A 75 -1.86 14.74 -17.09
CA THR A 75 -1.73 13.55 -16.23
C THR A 75 -3.06 12.87 -15.92
N GLY A 76 -4.19 13.52 -16.23
CA GLY A 76 -5.53 13.06 -15.86
C GLY A 76 -5.80 13.10 -14.36
N LYS A 77 -4.93 13.75 -13.56
CA LYS A 77 -5.03 13.80 -12.10
C LYS A 77 -5.86 15.00 -11.64
N THR A 78 -6.59 14.80 -10.54
CA THR A 78 -7.30 15.88 -9.85
C THR A 78 -6.65 16.14 -8.49
N TYR A 79 -6.28 17.39 -8.25
CA TYR A 79 -5.69 17.86 -7.00
C TYR A 79 -6.73 18.66 -6.23
N ILE A 80 -6.93 18.31 -4.96
CA ILE A 80 -7.88 18.98 -4.07
C ILE A 80 -7.08 19.61 -2.92
N ASP A 81 -7.06 20.94 -2.88
CA ASP A 81 -6.46 21.70 -1.79
C ASP A 81 -7.47 21.75 -0.64
N LEU A 82 -7.15 21.09 0.48
CA LEU A 82 -8.00 21.01 1.68
C LEU A 82 -7.45 21.89 2.80
N LYS A 83 -8.35 22.53 3.56
CA LYS A 83 -8.02 23.20 4.83
C LYS A 83 -8.65 22.42 5.98
N LEU A 84 -7.84 21.95 6.93
CA LEU A 84 -8.34 21.39 8.18
C LEU A 84 -9.08 22.47 8.98
N GLN A 85 -10.33 22.22 9.37
CA GLN A 85 -11.13 23.15 10.18
C GLN A 85 -11.16 22.76 11.65
N SER A 86 -11.44 21.50 11.97
CA SER A 86 -11.34 20.99 13.34
C SER A 86 -11.29 19.46 13.38
N THR A 87 -10.84 18.94 14.52
CA THR A 87 -11.05 17.55 14.95
C THR A 87 -11.95 17.57 16.18
N TYR A 88 -13.06 16.82 16.16
CA TYR A 88 -13.83 16.63 17.39
C TYR A 88 -13.00 15.78 18.34
N HIS A 89 -12.64 16.34 19.50
CA HIS A 89 -12.25 15.55 20.66
C HIS A 89 -13.51 15.32 21.48
N THR A 90 -14.09 14.12 21.36
CA THR A 90 -15.00 13.59 22.40
C THR A 90 -14.21 13.08 23.58
#